data_AF-A0A8J7YB78-F1
#
_entry.id   AF-A0A8J7YB78-F1
#
_cell.length_a   1.000
_cell.length_b   1.000
_cell.length_c   1.000
_cell.angle_alpha   90.00
_cell.angle_beta   90.00
_cell.angle_gamma   90.00
#
_symmetry.space_group_name_H-M   'P 1'
#
loop_
_entity.id
_entity.type
_entity.pdbx_description
1 polymer ?
#
loop_
_entity_poly.entity_id
_entity_poly.type
_entity_poly.pdbx_seq_one_letter_code
_entity_poly.pdbx_strand_id
1 'polypeptide(L)'
;MRADPRCPHCSEKVSATATWCMHCGADFSTPIDASGGQFAGEASMVELESALEAGDVTGATRLLRHRTDGSRLVGVALGIVALVTLPLVAPAGVTWAYLAAVVAIGAYAARQPSVDDAVRDGGTALAVAPILLWIVAAVLRGFAGVSAVNLLGPALYAGAVLFAVRRLT
;
A
#
# COMPACT_ATOMS: atom_id res chain seq x y z
N MET A 1 31.07 -4.03 15.74
CA MET A 1 31.81 -4.32 14.50
C MET A 1 30.79 -4.91 13.52
N ARG A 2 30.62 -4.33 12.33
CA ARG A 2 29.71 -4.89 11.31
C ARG A 2 30.37 -6.14 10.72
N ALA A 3 29.59 -7.20 10.52
CA ALA A 3 30.08 -8.38 9.79
C ALA A 3 30.33 -7.98 8.33
N ASP A 4 31.41 -8.46 7.75
CA ASP A 4 31.68 -8.23 6.33
C ASP A 4 30.67 -9.02 5.47
N PRO A 5 30.14 -8.44 4.38
CA PRO A 5 29.23 -9.15 3.49
C PRO A 5 29.93 -10.35 2.84
N ARG A 6 29.19 -11.46 2.69
CA ARG A 6 29.68 -12.72 2.12
C ARG A 6 28.85 -13.13 0.93
N CYS A 7 29.49 -13.74 -0.06
CA CYS A 7 28.83 -14.29 -1.23
C CYS A 7 27.93 -15.49 -0.84
N PRO A 8 26.66 -15.55 -1.26
CA PRO A 8 25.78 -16.68 -0.92
C PRO A 8 26.13 -17.98 -1.64
N HIS A 9 26.86 -17.91 -2.77
CA HIS A 9 27.25 -19.09 -3.54
C HIS A 9 28.53 -19.75 -3.02
N CYS A 10 29.47 -18.99 -2.49
CA CYS A 10 30.78 -19.50 -2.06
C CYS A 10 31.19 -19.11 -0.64
N SER A 11 30.35 -18.37 0.09
CA SER A 11 30.59 -17.87 1.46
C SER A 11 31.81 -16.96 1.66
N GLU A 12 32.49 -16.58 0.57
CA GLU A 12 33.69 -15.76 0.62
C GLU A 12 33.38 -14.27 0.81
N LYS A 13 34.32 -13.51 1.39
CA LYS A 13 34.15 -12.08 1.66
C LYS A 13 34.02 -11.28 0.36
N VAL A 14 33.05 -10.36 0.32
CA VAL A 14 32.82 -9.47 -0.83
C VAL A 14 32.63 -8.02 -0.36
N SER A 15 32.74 -7.06 -1.29
CA SER A 15 32.44 -5.65 -1.00
C SER A 15 30.93 -5.46 -0.84
N ALA A 16 30.52 -4.54 0.05
CA ALA A 16 29.12 -4.19 0.30
C ALA A 16 28.40 -3.56 -0.91
N THR A 17 29.16 -3.18 -1.95
CA THR A 17 28.64 -2.60 -3.19
C THR A 17 29.02 -3.44 -4.43
N ALA A 18 29.51 -4.66 -4.22
CA ALA A 18 29.84 -5.53 -5.34
C ALA A 18 28.57 -5.92 -6.12
N THR A 19 28.67 -5.88 -7.45
CA THR A 19 27.64 -6.42 -8.37
C THR A 19 28.00 -7.81 -8.89
N TRP A 20 29.19 -8.33 -8.55
CA TRP A 20 29.65 -9.66 -8.93
C TRP A 20 30.66 -10.22 -7.91
N CYS A 21 30.81 -11.55 -7.86
CA CYS A 21 31.74 -12.23 -6.96
C CYS A 21 33.08 -12.56 -7.65
N MET A 22 34.18 -11.99 -7.18
CA MET A 22 35.54 -12.27 -7.69
C MET A 22 36.04 -13.70 -7.39
N HIS A 23 35.36 -14.44 -6.51
CA HIS A 23 35.79 -15.78 -6.08
C HIS A 23 35.12 -16.92 -6.86
N CYS A 24 33.83 -16.80 -7.16
CA CYS A 24 33.07 -17.84 -7.87
C CYS A 24 32.50 -17.39 -9.22
N GLY A 25 32.66 -16.12 -9.60
CA GLY A 25 32.18 -15.59 -10.88
C GLY A 25 30.67 -15.41 -10.97
N ALA A 26 29.93 -15.53 -9.86
CA ALA A 26 28.49 -15.29 -9.84
C ALA A 26 28.18 -13.79 -9.87
N ASP A 27 27.24 -13.39 -10.74
CA ASP A 27 26.68 -12.04 -10.76
C ASP A 27 25.60 -11.87 -9.69
N PHE A 28 25.52 -10.66 -9.12
CA PHE A 28 24.49 -10.30 -8.15
C PHE A 28 23.42 -9.44 -8.82
N SER A 29 22.16 -9.86 -8.72
CA SER A 29 21.03 -9.09 -9.23
C SER A 29 20.72 -7.82 -8.42
N THR A 30 21.25 -7.74 -7.19
CA THR A 30 21.15 -6.57 -6.30
C THR A 30 22.44 -6.43 -5.47
N PRO A 31 22.84 -5.20 -5.05
CA PRO A 31 23.99 -5.01 -4.16
C PRO A 31 23.85 -5.82 -2.87
N ILE A 32 24.91 -6.51 -2.45
CA ILE A 32 24.92 -7.30 -1.21
C ILE A 32 25.22 -6.37 -0.04
N ASP A 33 24.22 -6.07 0.77
CA ASP A 33 24.42 -5.24 1.96
C ASP A 33 25.11 -6.02 3.10
N ALA A 34 25.95 -5.32 3.85
CA ALA A 34 26.74 -5.87 4.97
C ALA A 34 25.90 -6.29 6.19
N SER A 35 24.57 -6.13 6.11
CA SER A 35 23.62 -6.37 7.19
C SER A 35 23.12 -7.81 7.27
N GLY A 36 23.45 -8.66 6.30
CA GLY A 36 22.99 -10.05 6.27
C GLY A 36 22.48 -10.39 4.87
N GLY A 37 22.91 -11.55 4.35
CA GLY A 37 22.62 -12.03 3.00
C GLY A 37 21.16 -12.45 2.77
N GLN A 38 20.21 -11.61 3.15
CA GLN A 38 18.81 -11.69 2.74
C GLN A 38 18.54 -10.53 1.81
N PHE A 39 18.01 -10.86 0.64
CA PHE A 39 17.55 -9.92 -0.36
C PHE A 39 16.87 -8.73 0.32
N ALA A 40 17.23 -7.50 -0.06
CA ALA A 40 16.67 -6.28 0.52
C ALA A 40 15.12 -6.26 0.55
N GLY A 41 14.46 -7.12 -0.24
CA GLY A 41 13.02 -7.36 -0.21
C GLY A 41 12.50 -8.17 1.00
N GLU A 42 13.24 -9.15 1.51
CA GLU A 42 12.81 -10.04 2.61
C GLU A 42 12.98 -9.35 3.96
N ALA A 43 14.14 -8.71 4.18
CA ALA A 43 14.38 -7.89 5.36
C ALA A 43 13.36 -6.73 5.46
N SER A 44 13.05 -6.08 4.32
CA SER A 44 12.04 -5.02 4.29
C SER A 44 10.63 -5.51 4.65
N MET A 45 10.31 -6.77 4.36
CA MET A 45 8.99 -7.33 4.65
C MET A 45 8.87 -7.66 6.14
N VAL A 46 9.90 -8.27 6.73
CA VAL A 46 9.97 -8.54 8.18
C VAL A 46 9.93 -7.23 8.98
N GLU A 47 10.65 -6.20 8.52
CA GLU A 47 10.67 -4.89 9.18
C GLU A 47 9.31 -4.17 9.02
N LEU A 48 8.66 -4.31 7.86
CA LEU A 48 7.31 -3.81 7.61
C LEU A 48 6.29 -4.51 8.52
N GLU A 49 6.37 -5.83 8.65
CA GLU A 49 5.50 -6.63 9.51
C GLU A 49 5.69 -6.24 10.98
N SER A 50 6.94 -6.09 11.43
CA SER A 50 7.24 -5.62 12.77
C SER A 50 6.73 -4.20 13.04
N ALA A 51 6.80 -3.31 12.05
CA ALA A 51 6.24 -1.97 12.15
C ALA A 51 4.71 -1.99 12.22
N LEU A 52 4.05 -2.88 11.47
CA LEU A 52 2.61 -3.09 11.54
C LEU A 52 2.17 -3.69 12.88
N GLU A 53 2.89 -4.70 13.39
CA GLU A 53 2.65 -5.28 14.72
C GLU A 53 2.85 -4.26 15.84
N ALA A 54 3.84 -3.38 15.71
CA ALA A 54 4.07 -2.26 16.61
C ALA A 54 3.07 -1.11 16.44
N GLY A 55 2.19 -1.16 15.43
CA GLY A 55 1.28 -0.06 15.08
C GLY A 55 1.98 1.18 14.51
N ASP A 56 3.25 1.09 14.14
CA ASP A 56 4.04 2.16 13.53
C ASP A 56 3.81 2.25 12.01
N VAL A 57 2.64 2.78 11.65
CA VAL A 57 2.27 3.08 10.26
C VAL A 57 3.22 4.08 9.59
N THR A 58 3.95 4.90 10.35
CA THR A 58 4.91 5.89 9.84
C THR A 58 6.23 5.22 9.47
N GLY A 59 6.69 4.28 10.29
CA GLY A 59 7.82 3.40 10.00
C GLY A 59 7.55 2.56 8.75
N ALA A 60 6.36 1.96 8.65
CA ALA A 60 5.93 1.20 7.49
C ALA A 60 5.94 2.03 6.18
N THR A 61 5.43 3.27 6.21
CA THR A 61 5.46 4.16 5.03
C THR A 61 6.87 4.61 4.68
N ARG A 62 7.73 4.84 5.67
CA ARG A 62 9.14 5.18 5.44
C ARG A 62 9.89 4.05 4.72
N LEU A 63 9.65 2.79 5.10
CA LEU A 63 10.21 1.63 4.42
C LEU A 63 9.74 1.52 2.96
N LEU A 64 8.45 1.79 2.71
CA LEU A 64 7.89 1.78 1.35
C LEU A 64 8.49 2.88 0.46
N ARG A 65 8.80 4.07 1.01
CA ARG A 65 9.42 5.18 0.25
C ARG A 65 10.81 4.85 -0.29
N HIS A 66 11.56 3.98 0.39
CA HIS A 66 12.91 3.58 -0.04
C HIS A 66 12.90 2.47 -1.11
N ARG A 67 11.73 1.88 -1.39
CA ARG A 67 11.59 0.79 -2.36
C ARG A 67 11.20 1.35 -3.73
N THR A 68 11.86 0.86 -4.78
CA THR A 68 11.57 1.21 -6.18
C THR A 68 10.14 0.90 -6.62
N ASP A 69 9.49 -0.09 -6.01
CA ASP A 69 8.08 -0.45 -6.24
C ASP A 69 7.11 0.06 -5.16
N GLY A 70 7.51 1.06 -4.37
CA GLY A 70 6.75 1.54 -3.21
C GLY A 70 5.28 1.90 -3.51
N SER A 71 5.01 2.61 -4.61
CA SER A 71 3.65 3.02 -4.98
C SER A 71 2.72 1.84 -5.32
N ARG A 72 3.25 0.78 -5.92
CA ARG A 72 2.48 -0.45 -6.23
C ARG A 72 2.03 -1.15 -4.96
N LEU A 73 2.92 -1.28 -3.98
CA LEU A 73 2.60 -1.87 -2.67
C LEU A 73 1.55 -1.05 -1.92
N VAL A 74 1.65 0.29 -1.96
CA VAL A 74 0.63 1.19 -1.40
C VAL A 74 -0.72 0.98 -2.09
N GLY A 75 -0.75 0.83 -3.41
CA GLY A 75 -1.98 0.57 -4.15
C GLY A 75 -2.64 -0.76 -3.77
N VAL A 76 -1.85 -1.82 -3.58
CA VAL A 76 -2.36 -3.11 -3.07
C VAL A 76 -2.90 -2.97 -1.65
N ALA A 77 -2.16 -2.32 -0.75
CA ALA A 77 -2.58 -2.09 0.63
C ALA A 77 -3.89 -1.27 0.69
N LEU A 78 -4.00 -0.20 -0.11
CA LEU A 78 -5.22 0.60 -0.22
C LEU A 78 -6.39 -0.21 -0.79
N GLY A 79 -6.15 -1.08 -1.77
CA GLY A 79 -7.16 -2.00 -2.30
C GLY A 79 -7.69 -2.94 -1.22
N ILE A 80 -6.82 -3.51 -0.37
CA ILE A 80 -7.22 -4.36 0.76
C ILE A 80 -8.03 -3.56 1.78
N VAL A 81 -7.55 -2.37 2.15
CA VAL A 81 -8.28 -1.47 3.07
C VAL A 81 -9.66 -1.13 2.53
N ALA A 82 -9.76 -0.81 1.23
CA ALA A 82 -11.03 -0.56 0.55
C ALA A 82 -11.95 -1.78 0.65
N LEU A 83 -11.41 -2.98 0.41
CA LEU A 83 -12.16 -4.23 0.43
C LEU A 83 -12.73 -4.56 1.82
N VAL A 84 -12.03 -4.20 2.88
CA VAL A 84 -12.49 -4.44 4.25
C VAL A 84 -13.45 -3.35 4.73
N THR A 85 -13.21 -2.09 4.36
CA THR A 85 -13.90 -0.96 4.98
C THR A 85 -15.12 -0.45 4.20
N LEU A 86 -15.10 -0.49 2.86
CA LEU A 86 -16.24 -0.04 2.04
C LEU A 86 -17.54 -0.81 2.31
N PRO A 87 -17.54 -2.14 2.55
CA PRO A 87 -18.78 -2.87 2.81
C PRO A 87 -19.59 -2.35 4.01
N LEU A 88 -18.94 -1.70 4.99
CA LEU A 88 -19.62 -1.13 6.15
C LEU A 88 -20.44 0.11 5.79
N VAL A 89 -20.09 0.80 4.71
CA VAL A 89 -20.62 2.12 4.34
C VAL A 89 -21.30 2.13 2.97
N ALA A 90 -21.10 1.08 2.19
CA ALA A 90 -21.71 0.89 0.88
C ALA A 90 -23.17 0.45 0.98
N PRO A 91 -24.03 0.88 0.04
CA PRO A 91 -25.41 0.41 -0.01
C PRO A 91 -25.46 -1.08 -0.37
N ALA A 92 -26.38 -1.83 0.24
CA ALA A 92 -26.58 -3.25 -0.07
C ALA A 92 -26.90 -3.43 -1.56
N GLY A 93 -26.49 -4.54 -2.20
CA GLY A 93 -26.89 -4.91 -3.58
C GLY A 93 -26.16 -4.22 -4.74
N VAL A 94 -25.08 -3.45 -4.49
CA VAL A 94 -24.18 -2.92 -5.55
C VAL A 94 -22.79 -3.57 -5.49
N THR A 95 -22.75 -4.87 -5.22
CA THR A 95 -21.51 -5.63 -5.02
C THR A 95 -20.54 -5.52 -6.21
N TRP A 96 -21.04 -5.55 -7.44
CA TRP A 96 -20.20 -5.39 -8.63
C TRP A 96 -19.55 -4.00 -8.71
N ALA A 97 -20.30 -2.93 -8.40
CA ALA A 97 -19.80 -1.56 -8.45
C ALA A 97 -18.81 -1.30 -7.32
N TYR A 98 -19.05 -1.92 -6.16
CA TYR A 98 -18.11 -1.96 -5.04
C TYR A 98 -16.79 -2.63 -5.45
N LEU A 99 -16.82 -3.83 -6.03
CA LEU A 99 -15.60 -4.53 -6.46
C LEU A 99 -14.87 -3.73 -7.54
N ALA A 100 -15.59 -3.13 -8.48
CA ALA A 100 -15.01 -2.24 -9.48
C ALA A 100 -14.34 -1.02 -8.83
N ALA A 101 -14.95 -0.42 -7.81
CA ALA A 101 -14.38 0.69 -7.07
C ALA A 101 -13.10 0.28 -6.32
N VAL A 102 -13.10 -0.86 -5.63
CA VAL A 102 -11.91 -1.39 -4.94
C VAL A 102 -10.74 -1.58 -5.90
N VAL A 103 -10.98 -2.24 -7.04
CA VAL A 103 -9.95 -2.44 -8.07
C VAL A 103 -9.50 -1.12 -8.66
N ALA A 104 -10.42 -0.19 -8.94
CA ALA A 104 -10.08 1.12 -9.49
C ALA A 104 -9.22 1.95 -8.53
N ILE A 105 -9.54 1.98 -7.23
CA ILE A 105 -8.77 2.70 -6.21
C ILE A 105 -7.36 2.12 -6.11
N GLY A 106 -7.25 0.79 -6.00
CA GLY A 106 -5.94 0.12 -5.91
C GLY A 106 -5.09 0.33 -7.17
N ALA A 107 -5.68 0.18 -8.35
CA ALA A 107 -5.00 0.39 -9.62
C ALA A 107 -4.62 1.85 -9.86
N TYR A 108 -5.46 2.80 -9.44
CA TYR A 108 -5.17 4.23 -9.53
C TYR A 108 -4.00 4.62 -8.64
N ALA A 109 -4.01 4.21 -7.36
CA ALA A 109 -2.91 4.44 -6.44
C ALA A 109 -1.59 3.78 -6.89
N ALA A 110 -1.65 2.55 -7.43
CA ALA A 110 -0.47 1.82 -7.90
C ALA A 110 0.22 2.45 -9.13
N ARG A 111 -0.46 3.35 -9.85
CA ARG A 111 0.09 4.05 -11.03
C ARG A 111 0.78 5.36 -10.68
N GLN A 112 0.73 5.78 -9.41
CA GLN A 112 1.28 7.07 -9.01
C GLN A 112 2.82 7.04 -9.01
N PRO A 113 3.47 8.18 -9.31
CA PRO A 113 4.91 8.28 -9.46
C PRO A 113 5.64 8.22 -8.12
N SER A 114 4.95 8.50 -7.01
CA SER A 114 5.52 8.46 -5.66
C SER A 114 4.57 7.80 -4.66
N VAL A 115 5.13 7.35 -3.53
CA VAL A 115 4.36 6.82 -2.39
C VAL A 115 3.45 7.90 -1.80
N ASP A 116 3.91 9.14 -1.74
CA ASP A 116 3.13 10.23 -1.13
C ASP A 116 1.93 10.61 -2.00
N ASP A 117 2.12 10.65 -3.32
CA ASP A 117 1.01 10.84 -4.26
C ASP A 117 0.06 9.63 -4.23
N ALA A 118 0.58 8.41 -4.10
CA ALA A 118 -0.24 7.21 -3.97
C ALA A 118 -1.13 7.24 -2.71
N VAL A 119 -0.58 7.62 -1.56
CA VAL A 119 -1.34 7.74 -0.30
C VAL A 119 -2.34 8.90 -0.38
N ARG A 120 -1.93 10.05 -0.93
CA ARG A 120 -2.78 11.24 -1.03
C ARG A 120 -3.92 11.06 -2.02
N ASP A 121 -3.61 10.69 -3.25
CA ASP A 121 -4.59 10.58 -4.33
C ASP A 121 -5.39 9.28 -4.23
N GLY A 122 -4.77 8.19 -3.76
CA GLY A 122 -5.47 6.94 -3.47
C GLY A 122 -6.39 7.06 -2.25
N GLY A 123 -5.93 7.74 -1.20
CA GLY A 123 -6.75 8.00 -0.02
C GLY A 123 -7.92 8.94 -0.28
N THR A 124 -7.76 9.95 -1.14
CA THR A 124 -8.88 10.79 -1.58
C THR A 124 -9.88 10.01 -2.44
N ALA A 125 -9.41 9.14 -3.35
CA ALA A 125 -10.29 8.24 -4.10
C ALA A 125 -11.09 7.31 -3.17
N LEU A 126 -10.45 6.76 -2.14
CA LEU A 126 -11.08 5.95 -1.09
C LEU A 126 -12.17 6.74 -0.33
N ALA A 127 -11.89 8.01 0.01
CA ALA A 127 -12.83 8.87 0.74
C ALA A 127 -14.10 9.19 -0.07
N VAL A 128 -13.98 9.35 -1.39
CA VAL A 128 -15.12 9.70 -2.27
C VAL A 128 -15.90 8.45 -2.71
N ALA A 129 -15.27 7.28 -2.73
CA ALA A 129 -15.86 6.02 -3.18
C ALA A 129 -17.24 5.67 -2.57
N PRO A 130 -17.47 5.73 -1.24
CA PRO A 130 -18.78 5.37 -0.70
C PRO A 130 -19.89 6.34 -1.14
N ILE A 131 -19.57 7.62 -1.33
CA ILE A 131 -20.53 8.61 -1.86
C ILE A 131 -20.89 8.28 -3.31
N LEU A 132 -19.90 7.94 -4.14
CA LEU A 132 -20.12 7.50 -5.51
C LEU A 132 -20.97 6.23 -5.58
N LEU A 133 -20.73 5.24 -4.70
CA LEU A 133 -21.54 4.02 -4.64
C LEU A 133 -23.01 4.30 -4.30
N TRP A 134 -23.27 5.27 -3.41
CA TRP A 134 -24.63 5.73 -3.13
C TRP A 134 -25.30 6.41 -4.32
N ILE A 135 -24.58 7.22 -5.08
CA ILE A 135 -25.08 7.82 -6.32
C ILE A 135 -25.42 6.73 -7.34
N VAL A 136 -24.52 5.76 -7.55
CA VAL A 136 -24.75 4.63 -8.46
C VAL A 136 -25.97 3.82 -8.02
N ALA A 137 -26.10 3.54 -6.72
CA ALA A 137 -27.27 2.82 -6.19
C ALA A 137 -28.58 3.61 -6.42
N ALA A 138 -28.57 4.93 -6.25
CA ALA A 138 -29.72 5.79 -6.50
C ALA A 138 -30.13 5.80 -7.98
N VAL A 139 -29.16 5.81 -8.90
CA VAL A 139 -29.42 5.74 -10.34
C VAL A 139 -30.02 4.38 -10.73
N LEU A 140 -29.52 3.28 -10.16
CA LEU A 140 -29.97 1.93 -10.49
C LEU A 140 -31.33 1.56 -9.87
N ARG A 141 -31.67 2.10 -8.69
CA ARG A 141 -32.86 1.70 -7.92
C ARG A 141 -33.86 2.81 -7.67
N GLY A 142 -33.57 4.02 -8.13
CA GLY A 142 -34.35 5.22 -7.85
C GLY A 142 -33.94 5.91 -6.54
N PHE A 143 -34.25 7.22 -6.47
CA PHE A 143 -33.88 8.08 -5.35
C PHE A 143 -34.71 7.88 -4.08
N ALA A 144 -35.73 7.01 -4.11
CA ALA A 144 -36.67 6.81 -3.01
C ALA A 144 -36.02 6.32 -1.70
N GLY A 145 -34.81 5.73 -1.77
CA GLY A 145 -34.05 5.26 -0.61
C GLY A 145 -32.92 6.18 -0.13
N VAL A 146 -32.69 7.33 -0.79
CA VAL A 146 -31.58 8.23 -0.46
C VAL A 146 -32.08 9.28 0.55
N SER A 147 -31.68 9.12 1.81
CA SER A 147 -31.95 10.10 2.86
C SER A 147 -30.64 10.75 3.33
N ALA A 148 -30.73 11.98 3.85
CA ALA A 148 -29.60 12.65 4.47
C ALA A 148 -28.96 11.82 5.60
N VAL A 149 -29.76 11.00 6.29
CA VAL A 149 -29.30 10.12 7.37
C VAL A 149 -28.43 8.99 6.82
N ASN A 150 -28.75 8.45 5.64
CA ASN A 150 -27.97 7.40 5.00
C ASN A 150 -26.60 7.89 4.47
N LEU A 151 -26.44 9.21 4.31
CA LEU A 151 -25.19 9.85 3.88
C LEU A 151 -24.24 10.18 5.05
N LEU A 152 -24.71 10.13 6.31
CA LEU A 152 -23.87 10.37 7.49
C LEU A 152 -22.73 9.35 7.58
N GLY A 153 -23.02 8.06 7.37
CA GLY A 153 -21.99 7.01 7.37
C GLY A 153 -20.87 7.30 6.36
N PRO A 154 -21.19 7.45 5.06
CA PRO A 154 -20.21 7.80 4.02
C PRO A 154 -19.43 9.08 4.32
N ALA A 155 -20.10 10.12 4.83
CA ALA A 155 -19.46 11.40 5.15
C ALA A 155 -18.48 11.28 6.33
N LEU A 156 -18.86 10.57 7.40
CA LEU A 156 -17.98 10.31 8.54
C LEU A 156 -16.77 9.46 8.14
N TYR A 157 -16.99 8.44 7.31
CA TYR A 157 -15.92 7.63 6.73
C TYR A 157 -14.95 8.49 5.91
N ALA A 158 -15.47 9.32 5.00
CA ALA A 158 -14.65 10.23 4.20
C ALA A 158 -13.81 11.17 5.07
N GLY A 159 -14.42 11.73 6.12
CA GLY A 159 -13.73 12.58 7.10
C GLY A 159 -12.59 11.84 7.82
N ALA A 160 -12.84 10.61 8.27
CA ALA A 160 -11.84 9.79 8.96
C ALA A 160 -10.67 9.43 8.03
N VAL A 161 -10.96 9.02 6.80
CA VAL A 161 -9.94 8.69 5.79
C VAL A 161 -9.08 9.91 5.46
N LEU A 162 -9.70 11.06 5.19
CA LEU A 162 -8.96 12.29 4.87
C LEU A 162 -8.11 12.79 6.03
N PHE A 163 -8.60 12.63 7.28
CA PHE A 163 -7.83 12.93 8.48
C PHE A 163 -6.60 12.02 8.60
N ALA A 164 -6.76 10.72 8.36
CA ALA A 164 -5.65 9.77 8.37
C ALA A 164 -4.62 10.06 7.28
N VAL A 165 -5.06 10.34 6.05
CA VAL A 165 -4.19 10.69 4.92
C VAL A 165 -3.37 11.94 5.23
N ARG A 166 -4.01 13.00 5.75
CA ARG A 166 -3.32 14.24 6.15
C ARG A 166 -2.26 14.04 7.24
N ARG A 167 -2.34 12.97 8.02
CA ARG A 167 -1.35 12.66 9.05
C ARG A 167 -0.13 11.92 8.49
N LEU A 168 -0.31 11.22 7.36
CA LEU A 168 0.70 10.37 6.73
C LEU A 168 1.50 11.10 5.64
N THR A 169 0.93 12.16 5.05
CA THR A 169 1.54 13.01 4.03
C THR A 169 2.08 14.30 4.62
#